data_AF-A0A5C7R5Q4-F1
#
_entry.id   AF-A0A5C7R5Q4-F1
#
_cell.length_a   1.000
_cell.length_b   1.000
_cell.length_c   1.000
_cell.angle_alpha   90.00
_cell.angle_beta   90.00
_cell.angle_gamma   90.00
#
_symmetry.space_group_name_H-M   'P 1'
#
loop_
_entity.id
_entity.type
_entity.pdbx_description
1 polymer ?
#
loop_
_entity_poly.entity_id
_entity_poly.type
_entity_poly.pdbx_seq_one_letter_code
_entity_poly.pdbx_strand_id
1 'polypeptide(L)'
;MDTFPNPILLIGLLTLLALAPFLAILVSSFIKLVVVMQLTRSALGLQQEPPNMAISGIAIILSIYIMAPVAMETYDIFQAQGVQITDIQNPNFTNALSQSASP
;
A
#
# COMPACT_ATOMS: atom_id res chain seq x y z
N MET A 1 -5.42 -33.13 -17.43
CA MET A 1 -5.13 -31.74 -17.89
C MET A 1 -5.76 -30.82 -16.85
N ASP A 2 -5.24 -30.87 -15.62
CA ASP A 2 -5.94 -30.40 -14.41
C ASP A 2 -5.11 -29.34 -13.65
N THR A 3 -4.20 -28.67 -14.37
CA THR A 3 -3.27 -27.67 -13.83
C THR A 3 -3.75 -26.24 -14.03
N PHE A 4 -4.99 -26.02 -14.48
CA PHE A 4 -5.59 -24.69 -14.42
C PHE A 4 -6.20 -24.51 -13.04
N PRO A 5 -5.67 -23.60 -12.19
CA PRO A 5 -6.34 -23.22 -10.95
C PRO A 5 -7.78 -22.86 -11.30
N ASN A 6 -8.75 -23.29 -10.47
CA ASN A 6 -10.18 -23.00 -10.67
C ASN A 6 -10.35 -21.57 -11.21
N PRO A 7 -10.96 -21.35 -12.39
CA PRO A 7 -11.01 -20.02 -13.03
C PRO A 7 -11.53 -18.92 -12.09
N ILE A 8 -12.44 -19.30 -11.18
CA ILE A 8 -12.98 -18.45 -10.12
C ILE A 8 -11.87 -17.98 -9.15
N LEU A 9 -10.97 -18.86 -8.73
CA LEU A 9 -9.82 -18.54 -7.87
C LEU A 9 -8.83 -17.63 -8.59
N LEU A 10 -8.55 -17.89 -9.88
CA LEU A 10 -7.67 -17.04 -10.68
C LEU A 10 -8.25 -15.62 -10.80
N ILE A 11 -9.55 -15.51 -11.10
CA ILE A 11 -10.25 -14.22 -11.17
C ILE A 11 -10.21 -13.51 -9.81
N GLY A 12 -10.44 -14.23 -8.71
CA GLY A 12 -10.38 -13.70 -7.34
C GLY A 12 -8.99 -13.17 -6.96
N LEU A 13 -7.92 -13.91 -7.30
CA LEU A 13 -6.55 -13.49 -7.05
C LEU A 13 -6.20 -12.22 -7.85
N LEU A 14 -6.57 -12.18 -9.13
CA LEU A 14 -6.32 -11.01 -9.99
C LEU A 14 -7.08 -9.77 -9.53
N THR A 15 -8.33 -9.94 -9.06
CA THR A 15 -9.09 -8.82 -8.49
C THR A 15 -8.44 -8.29 -7.24
N LEU A 16 -8.00 -9.16 -6.33
CA LEU A 16 -7.31 -8.75 -5.11
C LEU A 16 -5.99 -8.03 -5.42
N LEU A 17 -5.20 -8.56 -6.36
CA LEU A 17 -3.93 -7.95 -6.78
C LEU A 17 -4.14 -6.60 -7.48
N ALA A 18 -5.21 -6.44 -8.25
CA ALA A 18 -5.57 -5.16 -8.87
C ALA A 18 -6.04 -4.13 -7.84
N LEU A 19 -6.69 -4.56 -6.76
CA LEU A 19 -7.16 -3.69 -5.68
C LEU A 19 -6.04 -3.29 -4.70
N ALA A 20 -5.03 -4.15 -4.53
CA ALA A 20 -3.91 -3.93 -3.63
C ALA A 20 -3.19 -2.57 -3.81
N PRO A 21 -2.77 -2.14 -5.01
CA PRO A 21 -2.11 -0.83 -5.19
C PRO A 21 -3.06 0.33 -4.91
N PHE A 22 -4.36 0.17 -5.18
CA PHE A 22 -5.36 1.20 -4.88
C PHE A 22 -5.53 1.40 -3.37
N LEU A 23 -5.65 0.30 -2.61
CA LEU A 23 -5.71 0.35 -1.16
C LEU A 23 -4.42 0.89 -0.55
N ALA A 24 -3.25 0.52 -1.08
CA ALA A 24 -1.97 1.05 -0.62
C ALA A 24 -1.92 2.58 -0.71
N ILE A 25 -2.41 3.15 -1.81
CA ILE A 25 -2.51 4.60 -1.98
C ILE A 25 -3.49 5.21 -0.97
N LEU A 26 -4.66 4.59 -0.76
CA LEU A 26 -5.70 5.08 0.17
C LEU A 26 -5.28 5.10 1.64
N VAL A 27 -4.60 4.04 2.10
CA VAL A 27 -4.17 3.90 3.50
C VAL A 27 -2.87 4.68 3.77
N SER A 28 -2.18 5.11 2.72
CA SER A 28 -0.92 5.87 2.84
C SER A 28 -1.08 7.37 3.05
N SER A 29 0.05 8.04 3.28
CA SER A 29 0.16 9.51 3.32
C SER A 29 -0.09 10.20 1.96
N PHE A 30 -0.15 9.45 0.86
CA PHE A 30 -0.24 10.01 -0.50
C PHE A 30 -1.41 11.00 -0.65
N ILE A 31 -2.62 10.65 -0.21
CA ILE A 31 -3.81 11.49 -0.36
C ILE A 31 -3.62 12.84 0.34
N LYS A 32 -3.09 12.83 1.56
CA LYS A 32 -2.86 14.07 2.33
C LYS A 32 -1.86 14.98 1.62
N LEU A 33 -0.77 14.42 1.11
CA LEU A 33 0.25 15.18 0.39
C LEU A 33 -0.32 15.84 -0.89
N VAL A 34 -1.05 15.07 -1.72
CA VAL A 34 -1.66 15.59 -2.94
C VAL A 34 -2.67 16.70 -2.62
N VAL A 35 -3.56 16.48 -1.65
CA VAL A 35 -4.58 17.47 -1.29
C VAL A 35 -3.94 18.76 -0.78
N VAL A 36 -2.96 18.68 0.13
CA VAL A 36 -2.30 19.87 0.68
C VAL A 36 -1.55 20.64 -0.41
N MET A 37 -0.83 19.94 -1.30
CA MET A 37 -0.15 20.59 -2.42
C MET A 37 -1.12 21.24 -3.41
N GLN A 38 -2.25 20.59 -3.70
CA GLN A 38 -3.29 21.14 -4.57
C GLN A 38 -3.94 22.39 -3.98
N LEU A 39 -4.22 22.37 -2.67
CA LEU A 39 -4.71 23.54 -1.92
C LEU A 39 -3.69 24.68 -1.96
N THR A 40 -2.41 24.36 -1.78
CA THR A 40 -1.32 25.35 -1.85
C THR A 40 -1.24 25.97 -3.25
N ARG A 41 -1.38 25.18 -4.32
CA ARG A 41 -1.42 25.71 -5.68
C ARG A 41 -2.58 26.69 -5.88
N SER A 42 -3.78 26.31 -5.43
CA SER A 42 -4.95 27.19 -5.52
C SER A 42 -4.77 28.47 -4.70
N ALA A 43 -4.10 28.39 -3.56
CA ALA A 43 -3.81 29.55 -2.70
C ALA A 43 -2.81 30.53 -3.33
N LEU A 44 -1.88 30.04 -4.17
CA LEU A 44 -0.90 30.89 -4.87
C LEU A 44 -1.48 31.62 -6.09
N GLY A 45 -2.72 31.34 -6.50
CA GLY A 45 -3.36 31.98 -7.65
C GLY A 45 -2.72 31.64 -9.01
N LEU A 46 -1.86 30.62 -9.06
CA LEU A 46 -1.15 30.20 -10.26
C LEU A 46 -2.03 29.28 -11.11
N GLN A 47 -2.21 29.62 -12.40
CA GLN A 47 -3.15 28.91 -13.28
C GLN A 47 -2.56 27.64 -13.94
N GLN A 48 -1.24 27.58 -14.14
CA GLN A 48 -0.60 26.45 -14.83
C GLN A 48 0.71 25.96 -14.18
N GLU A 49 1.32 26.76 -13.31
CA GLU A 49 2.47 26.36 -12.51
C GLU A 49 1.98 25.87 -11.14
N PRO A 50 2.37 24.69 -10.61
CA PRO A 50 2.93 23.48 -11.20
C PRO A 50 1.84 22.53 -11.77
N PRO A 51 2.16 21.74 -12.81
CA PRO A 51 1.21 20.82 -13.43
C PRO A 51 0.77 19.71 -12.46
N ASN A 52 -0.48 19.25 -12.57
CA ASN A 52 -1.02 18.16 -11.73
C ASN A 52 -0.11 16.92 -11.72
N MET A 53 0.54 16.62 -12.84
CA MET A 53 1.46 15.48 -12.96
C MET A 53 2.72 15.64 -12.10
N ALA A 54 3.26 16.86 -11.97
CA ALA A 54 4.41 17.14 -11.11
C ALA A 54 4.03 17.03 -9.63
N ILE A 55 2.87 17.58 -9.24
CA ILE A 55 2.35 17.48 -7.86
C ILE A 55 2.19 16.01 -7.46
N SER A 56 1.56 15.21 -8.31
CA SER A 56 1.39 13.77 -8.07
C SER A 56 2.73 13.04 -8.02
N GLY A 57 3.69 13.37 -8.90
CA GLY A 57 5.03 12.76 -8.89
C GLY A 57 5.80 13.04 -7.60
N ILE A 58 5.79 14.28 -7.14
CA ILE A 58 6.42 14.67 -5.87
C ILE A 58 5.72 13.98 -4.69
N ALA A 59 4.39 13.88 -4.71
CA ALA A 59 3.62 13.20 -3.68
C ALA A 59 3.99 11.72 -3.54
N ILE A 60 4.19 11.00 -4.65
CA ILE A 60 4.56 9.57 -4.63
C ILE A 60 5.94 9.39 -3.98
N ILE A 61 6.93 10.17 -4.39
CA ILE A 61 8.30 10.06 -3.86
C ILE A 61 8.31 10.36 -2.35
N LEU A 62 7.67 11.44 -1.92
CA LEU A 62 7.53 11.77 -0.51
C LEU A 62 6.75 10.71 0.27
N SER A 63 5.70 10.14 -0.33
CA SER A 63 4.91 9.10 0.33
C SER A 63 5.74 7.84 0.57
N ILE A 64 6.57 7.43 -0.39
CA ILE A 64 7.49 6.29 -0.22
C ILE A 64 8.49 6.59 0.90
N TYR A 65 9.04 7.81 0.94
CA TYR A 65 9.97 8.23 1.99
C TYR A 65 9.33 8.19 3.38
N ILE A 66 8.11 8.71 3.53
CA ILE A 66 7.37 8.72 4.81
C ILE A 66 6.95 7.31 5.23
N MET A 67 6.66 6.42 4.27
CA MET A 67 6.25 5.04 4.55
C MET A 67 7.38 4.03 4.69
N ALA A 68 8.64 4.43 4.48
CA ALA A 68 9.79 3.57 4.71
C ALA A 68 9.81 2.85 6.09
N PRO A 69 9.58 3.53 7.24
CA PRO A 69 9.57 2.86 8.55
C PRO A 69 8.45 1.82 8.69
N VAL A 70 7.27 2.10 8.16
CA VAL A 70 6.12 1.16 8.22
C VAL A 70 6.44 -0.14 7.48
N ALA A 71 7.13 -0.03 6.33
CA ALA A 71 7.56 -1.21 5.59
C ALA A 71 8.62 -2.03 6.36
N MET A 72 9.55 -1.37 7.04
CA MET A 72 10.59 -2.02 7.86
C MET A 72 9.99 -2.69 9.09
N GLU A 73 9.11 -2.00 9.82
CA GLU A 73 8.42 -2.55 10.99
C GLU A 73 7.56 -3.77 10.62
N THR A 74 6.83 -3.66 9.50
CA THR A 74 6.07 -4.81 8.98
C THR A 74 7.02 -5.98 8.71
N TYR A 75 8.13 -5.75 7.99
CA TYR A 75 9.10 -6.80 7.69
C TYR A 75 9.69 -7.45 8.96
N ASP A 76 10.00 -6.66 9.99
CA ASP A 76 10.54 -7.13 11.26
C ASP A 76 9.52 -7.97 12.06
N ILE A 77 8.24 -7.58 12.10
CA ILE A 77 7.16 -8.36 12.74
C ILE A 77 6.99 -9.72 12.05
N PHE A 78 7.04 -9.76 10.72
CA PHE A 78 6.92 -11.01 9.95
C PHE A 78 8.12 -11.94 10.21
N GLN A 79 9.35 -11.40 10.30
CA GLN A 79 10.53 -12.20 10.61
C GLN A 79 10.55 -12.71 12.06
N ALA A 80 10.11 -11.90 13.03
CA ALA A 80 10.08 -12.27 14.44
C ALA A 80 9.13 -13.44 14.74
N GLN A 81 8.12 -13.68 13.90
CA GLN A 81 7.16 -14.77 14.07
C GLN A 81 7.46 -16.04 13.25
N GLY A 82 8.57 -16.09 12.50
CA GLY A 82 9.01 -17.29 11.78
C GLY A 82 8.02 -17.81 10.73
N VAL A 83 7.05 -16.99 10.32
CA VAL A 83 6.06 -17.36 9.31
C VAL A 83 6.69 -17.14 7.94
N GLN A 84 7.23 -18.20 7.35
CA GLN A 84 7.46 -18.19 5.91
C GLN A 84 6.10 -17.98 5.23
N ILE A 85 6.02 -17.09 4.23
CA ILE A 85 4.81 -16.75 3.45
C ILE A 85 4.15 -18.00 2.78
N THR A 86 4.77 -19.17 2.93
CA THR A 86 4.34 -20.50 2.48
C THR A 86 3.56 -21.33 3.51
N ASP A 87 3.49 -20.93 4.79
CA ASP A 87 2.94 -21.76 5.88
C ASP A 87 1.60 -21.23 6.41
N ILE A 88 0.59 -21.14 5.53
CA ILE A 88 -0.78 -20.67 5.84
C ILE A 88 -1.52 -21.63 6.84
N GLN A 89 -0.94 -22.79 7.14
CA GLN A 89 -1.48 -23.75 8.12
C GLN A 89 -0.95 -23.54 9.55
N ASN A 90 -0.05 -22.58 9.79
CA ASN A 90 0.50 -22.33 11.13
C ASN A 90 -0.53 -21.57 12.01
N PRO A 91 -0.89 -22.07 13.20
CA PRO A 91 -1.86 -21.43 14.10
C PRO A 91 -1.43 -20.03 14.59
N ASN A 92 -0.17 -19.65 14.41
CA ASN A 92 0.34 -18.32 14.80
C ASN A 92 0.10 -17.23 13.75
N PHE A 93 -0.34 -17.55 12.52
CA PHE A 93 -0.64 -16.56 11.48
C PHE A 93 -1.72 -15.57 11.91
N THR A 94 -2.77 -16.05 12.60
CA THR A 94 -3.83 -15.18 13.13
C THR A 94 -3.31 -14.21 14.19
N ASN A 95 -2.30 -14.63 14.97
CA ASN A 95 -1.65 -13.79 15.97
C ASN A 95 -0.68 -12.78 15.32
N ALA A 96 -0.03 -13.14 14.21
CA ALA A 96 0.81 -12.23 13.42
C ALA A 96 -0.01 -11.09 12.82
N LEU A 97 -1.16 -11.43 12.23
CA LEU A 97 -2.06 -10.44 11.62
C LEU A 97 -2.66 -9.50 12.67
N SER A 98 -3.10 -10.01 13.82
CA SER A 98 -3.65 -9.16 14.89
C SER A 98 -2.58 -8.26 15.53
N GLN A 99 -1.36 -8.76 15.69
CA GLN A 99 -0.22 -7.99 16.22
C GLN A 99 0.25 -6.90 15.22
N SER A 100 0.15 -7.15 13.91
CA SER A 100 0.42 -6.12 12.89
C SER A 100 -0.72 -5.10 12.73
N ALA A 101 -1.92 -5.43 13.20
CA ALA A 101 -3.09 -4.55 13.17
C ALA A 101 -3.19 -3.67 14.45
N SER A 102 -2.41 -3.97 15.49
CA SER A 102 -2.23 -3.07 16.63
C SER A 102 -1.23 -1.94 16.28
N PRO A 103 -1.59 -0.67 16.53
CA PRO A 103 -0.76 0.49 16.20
C PRO A 103 0.43 0.69 17.14
#